data_AF-A0A7S0UY44-F1
#
_entry.id   AF-A0A7S0UY44-F1
#
_cell.length_a   1.000
_cell.length_b   1.000
_cell.length_c   1.000
_cell.angle_alpha   90.00
_cell.angle_beta   90.00
_cell.angle_gamma   90.00
#
_symmetry.space_group_name_H-M   'P 1'
#
loop_
_entity.id
_entity.type
_entity.pdbx_description
1 polymer ?
#
loop_
_entity_poly.entity_id
_entity_poly.type
_entity_poly.pdbx_seq_one_letter_code
_entity_poly.pdbx_strand_id
1 'polypeptide(L)'
;KNTEEKVESIKNTEKKTSNKSPSLPTSSSSSASNLHTQHSNHSPSPPPPPPPIGVFDAKGIEVVRRDSCPAVTKLLEAALRHLFHFKNLSLLQRFLQRQFLKLAQHGSDFPIQDLIFQKEVRLGSYSPTRPWSAPAGAQLALRLARTDPMAAPQYGSRMPYIVVSYDPGSRLFEQATPPRVVVESGSVLRPDVPYYMTKQL
;
A
#
# COMPACT_ATOMS: atom_id res chain seq x y z
N LYS A 1 17.53 -42.96 -12.36
CA LYS A 1 19.00 -42.81 -12.30
C LYS A 1 19.28 -41.30 -12.16
N ASN A 2 19.40 -40.67 -11.00
CA ASN A 2 19.72 -41.12 -9.65
C ASN A 2 18.77 -40.47 -8.64
N THR A 3 18.22 -41.30 -7.77
CA THR A 3 17.44 -40.96 -6.58
C THR A 3 17.89 -41.99 -5.56
N GLU A 4 18.66 -41.58 -4.57
CA GLU A 4 19.27 -42.31 -3.42
C GLU A 4 20.44 -41.38 -3.00
N GLU A 5 20.75 -41.01 -1.76
CA GLU A 5 20.50 -41.59 -0.44
C GLU A 5 21.06 -40.57 0.58
N LYS A 6 20.28 -40.17 1.59
CA LYS A 6 20.77 -39.73 2.92
C LYS A 6 19.54 -39.61 3.84
N VAL A 7 19.00 -40.74 4.31
CA VAL A 7 19.33 -41.38 5.59
C VAL A 7 19.26 -40.40 6.77
N GLU A 8 18.02 -40.19 7.22
CA GLU A 8 17.46 -40.60 8.51
C GLU A 8 18.37 -40.68 9.76
N SER A 9 17.74 -40.38 10.92
CA SER A 9 18.24 -40.38 12.31
C SER A 9 18.76 -39.00 12.76
N ILE A 10 18.30 -38.39 13.86
CA ILE A 10 18.04 -38.95 15.19
C ILE A 10 16.93 -38.12 15.89
N LYS A 11 15.85 -38.80 16.29
CA LYS A 11 14.91 -38.36 17.33
C LYS A 11 15.16 -39.19 18.59
N ASN A 12 14.93 -38.55 19.73
CA ASN A 12 14.78 -39.09 21.09
C ASN A 12 16.03 -39.61 21.81
N THR A 13 16.38 -38.89 22.88
CA THR A 13 16.77 -39.52 24.15
C THR A 13 16.34 -38.61 25.31
N GLU A 14 15.32 -39.06 26.03
CA GLU A 14 15.06 -38.65 27.42
C GLU A 14 16.26 -39.04 28.29
N LYS A 15 16.61 -38.22 29.28
CA LYS A 15 16.99 -38.74 30.60
C LYS A 15 16.86 -37.68 31.68
N LYS A 16 15.80 -37.89 32.46
CA LYS A 16 15.54 -37.45 33.82
C LYS A 16 16.70 -37.88 34.71
N THR A 17 17.47 -36.94 35.25
CA THR A 17 18.40 -37.20 36.36
C THR A 17 18.14 -36.21 37.48
N SER A 18 17.47 -36.75 38.49
CA SER A 18 17.38 -36.25 39.85
C SER A 18 18.80 -36.09 40.41
N ASN A 19 19.20 -34.87 40.77
CA ASN A 19 20.35 -34.66 41.64
C ASN A 19 19.87 -34.20 43.02
N LYS A 20 20.05 -35.12 43.96
CA LYS A 20 19.80 -35.04 45.39
C LYS A 20 21.06 -34.45 46.03
N SER A 21 20.91 -33.31 46.69
CA SER A 21 21.96 -32.68 47.52
C SER A 21 21.59 -32.80 49.01
N PRO A 22 22.57 -32.72 49.93
CA PRO A 22 22.56 -33.47 51.18
C PRO A 22 22.04 -32.70 52.41
N SER A 23 21.95 -33.46 53.50
CA SER A 23 21.46 -33.24 54.86
C SER A 23 21.88 -31.96 55.60
N LEU A 24 20.96 -31.52 56.49
CA LEU A 24 21.13 -30.54 57.57
C LEU A 24 22.04 -31.03 58.71
N PRO A 25 22.57 -30.10 59.52
CA PRO A 25 22.63 -30.23 60.97
C PRO A 25 21.66 -29.28 61.70
N THR A 26 21.27 -29.70 62.91
CA THR A 26 20.25 -29.13 63.80
C THR A 26 20.78 -28.12 64.82
N SER A 27 19.86 -27.28 65.33
CA SER A 27 19.91 -26.42 66.53
C SER A 27 20.81 -25.17 66.40
N SER A 28 20.48 -23.99 66.94
CA SER A 28 19.69 -23.65 68.12
C SER A 28 19.16 -22.20 68.06
N SER A 29 18.09 -21.98 68.83
CA SER A 29 17.44 -20.75 69.29
C SER A 29 18.25 -19.44 69.36
N SER A 30 17.63 -18.35 68.89
CA SER A 30 17.76 -17.03 69.53
C SER A 30 16.65 -16.07 69.09
N SER A 31 15.77 -15.80 70.07
CA SER A 31 15.04 -14.56 70.38
C SER A 31 14.77 -13.55 69.26
N ALA A 32 13.51 -13.47 68.82
CA ALA A 32 12.99 -12.41 67.98
C ALA A 32 12.69 -11.15 68.81
N SER A 33 13.42 -10.06 68.55
CA SER A 33 12.98 -8.70 68.86
C SER A 33 12.25 -8.14 67.63
N ASN A 34 10.93 -7.94 67.78
CA ASN A 34 10.09 -7.34 66.74
C ASN A 34 10.40 -5.84 66.60
N LEU A 35 11.20 -5.48 65.59
CA LEU A 35 11.21 -4.14 65.01
C LEU A 35 10.20 -4.11 63.86
N HIS A 36 9.09 -3.43 64.09
CA HIS A 36 8.02 -3.22 63.12
C HIS A 36 8.47 -2.22 62.04
N THR A 37 9.21 -2.70 61.05
CA THR A 37 9.47 -1.96 59.82
C THR A 37 8.21 -2.04 58.95
N GLN A 38 7.47 -0.94 58.88
CA GLN A 38 6.38 -0.75 57.94
C GLN A 38 6.95 -0.77 56.51
N HIS A 39 6.99 -1.93 55.86
CA HIS A 39 7.13 -2.00 54.41
C HIS A 39 5.82 -1.52 53.80
N SER A 40 5.78 -0.28 53.34
CA SER A 40 4.70 0.19 52.48
C SER A 40 4.68 -0.68 51.22
N ASN A 41 3.66 -1.52 51.11
CA ASN A 41 3.33 -2.22 49.87
C ASN A 41 2.85 -1.18 48.85
N HIS A 42 3.79 -0.46 48.22
CA HIS A 42 3.49 0.35 47.06
C HIS A 42 3.48 -0.57 45.86
N SER A 43 2.29 -1.06 45.48
CA SER A 43 2.10 -1.68 44.17
C SER A 43 2.66 -0.73 43.11
N PRO A 44 3.49 -1.22 42.16
CA PRO A 44 4.02 -0.37 41.10
C PRO A 44 2.83 0.23 40.35
N SER A 45 2.79 1.56 40.29
CA SER A 45 1.80 2.29 39.51
C SER A 45 1.85 1.80 38.06
N PRO A 46 0.70 1.60 37.39
CA PRO A 46 0.68 1.19 35.99
C PRO A 46 1.49 2.18 35.15
N PRO A 47 2.20 1.70 34.10
CA PRO A 47 2.98 2.58 33.25
C PRO A 47 2.06 3.65 32.64
N PRO A 48 2.57 4.89 32.45
CA PRO A 48 1.78 5.94 31.83
C PRO A 48 1.32 5.48 30.44
N PRO A 49 0.12 5.89 30.01
CA PRO A 49 -0.35 5.58 28.67
C PRO A 49 0.64 6.10 27.63
N PRO A 50 0.82 5.40 26.50
CA PRO A 50 1.69 5.88 25.44
C PRO A 50 1.24 7.27 24.98
N PRO A 51 2.16 8.14 24.55
CA PRO A 51 1.80 9.45 24.03
C PRO A 51 0.84 9.29 22.84
N PRO A 52 -0.10 10.23 22.65
CA PRO A 52 -1.08 10.15 21.59
C PRO A 52 -0.39 10.06 20.22
N ILE A 53 -0.72 9.02 19.47
CA ILE A 53 -0.23 8.85 18.09
C ILE A 53 -0.93 9.90 17.23
N GLY A 54 -0.15 10.74 16.55
CA GLY A 54 -0.68 11.72 15.62
C GLY A 54 -1.46 11.06 14.48
N VAL A 55 -2.65 11.58 14.19
CA VAL A 55 -3.46 11.16 13.03
C VAL A 55 -2.97 11.89 11.80
N PHE A 56 -2.76 11.15 10.70
CA PHE A 56 -2.42 11.76 9.42
C PHE A 56 -3.62 12.56 8.90
N ASP A 57 -3.52 13.89 8.92
CA ASP A 57 -4.51 14.79 8.34
C ASP A 57 -3.98 15.39 7.03
N ALA A 58 -4.66 15.08 5.94
CA ALA A 58 -4.35 15.60 4.61
C ALA A 58 -5.45 16.57 4.17
N LYS A 59 -5.05 17.79 3.79
CA LYS A 59 -5.96 18.81 3.27
C LYS A 59 -5.47 19.27 1.90
N GLY A 60 -6.34 19.18 0.88
CA GLY A 60 -6.08 19.70 -0.47
C GLY A 60 -5.08 18.94 -1.33
N ILE A 61 -4.18 18.14 -0.73
CA ILE A 61 -3.19 17.33 -1.45
C ILE A 61 -3.81 16.11 -2.15
N GLU A 62 -3.06 15.51 -3.06
CA GLU A 62 -3.47 14.39 -3.92
C GLU A 62 -3.98 13.18 -3.14
N VAL A 63 -3.58 13.02 -1.87
CA VAL A 63 -4.07 11.95 -1.00
C VAL A 63 -5.60 11.98 -0.82
N VAL A 64 -6.21 13.17 -0.77
CA VAL A 64 -7.67 13.32 -0.57
C VAL A 64 -8.42 13.66 -1.86
N ARG A 65 -7.71 13.74 -2.98
CA ARG A 65 -8.29 14.00 -4.29
C ARG A 65 -8.79 12.71 -4.92
N ARG A 66 -9.85 12.81 -5.74
CA ARG A 66 -10.50 11.65 -6.39
C ARG A 66 -10.19 11.52 -7.87
N ASP A 67 -9.48 12.49 -8.45
CA ASP A 67 -9.20 12.59 -9.89
C ASP A 67 -7.84 12.00 -10.29
N SER A 68 -7.01 11.64 -9.31
CA SER A 68 -5.78 10.84 -9.45
C SER A 68 -6.10 9.34 -9.40
N CYS A 69 -5.16 8.51 -9.85
CA CYS A 69 -5.27 7.06 -9.65
C CYS A 69 -4.83 6.67 -8.22
N PRO A 70 -5.35 5.56 -7.65
CA PRO A 70 -5.02 5.15 -6.28
C PRO A 70 -3.52 4.94 -6.02
N ALA A 71 -2.73 4.62 -7.03
CA ALA A 71 -1.27 4.50 -6.91
C ALA A 71 -0.62 5.79 -6.40
N VAL A 72 -1.04 6.95 -6.92
CA VAL A 72 -0.53 8.27 -6.50
C VAL A 72 -0.84 8.51 -5.03
N THR A 73 -2.10 8.33 -4.64
CA THR A 73 -2.57 8.49 -3.27
C THR A 73 -1.79 7.60 -2.29
N LYS A 74 -1.66 6.30 -2.61
CA LYS A 74 -0.93 5.32 -1.79
C LYS A 74 0.55 5.66 -1.67
N LEU A 75 1.21 6.03 -2.77
CA LEU A 75 2.63 6.37 -2.77
C LEU A 75 2.90 7.64 -1.97
N LEU A 76 2.11 8.70 -2.20
CA LEU A 76 2.27 9.98 -1.52
C LEU A 76 1.99 9.85 -0.02
N GLU A 77 0.92 9.16 0.37
CA GLU A 77 0.62 8.92 1.77
C GLU A 77 1.74 8.11 2.45
N ALA A 78 2.23 7.05 1.81
CA ALA A 78 3.33 6.25 2.33
C ALA A 78 4.62 7.08 2.45
N ALA A 79 4.93 7.93 1.46
CA ALA A 79 6.09 8.82 1.47
C ALA A 79 6.02 9.83 2.63
N LEU A 80 4.87 10.48 2.82
CA LEU A 80 4.65 11.45 3.89
C LEU A 80 4.71 10.78 5.27
N ARG A 81 4.09 9.61 5.44
CA ARG A 81 4.19 8.83 6.68
C ARG A 81 5.64 8.42 6.98
N HIS A 82 6.37 7.99 5.97
CA HIS A 82 7.79 7.66 6.10
C HIS A 82 8.60 8.88 6.55
N LEU A 83 8.34 10.04 5.95
CA LEU A 83 8.97 11.30 6.33
C LEU A 83 8.65 11.71 7.76
N PHE A 84 7.38 11.66 8.18
CA PHE A 84 6.97 12.07 9.53
C PHE A 84 7.49 11.11 10.62
N HIS A 85 7.55 9.81 10.32
CA HIS A 85 8.00 8.81 11.27
C HIS A 85 9.52 8.82 11.45
N PHE A 86 10.28 8.80 10.35
CA PHE A 86 11.74 8.67 10.41
C PHE A 86 12.49 10.01 10.35
N LYS A 87 11.84 11.08 9.87
CA LYS A 87 12.43 12.42 9.67
C LYS A 87 13.77 12.39 8.93
N ASN A 88 13.92 11.46 7.99
CA ASN A 88 15.17 11.19 7.30
C ASN A 88 14.94 11.12 5.78
N LEU A 89 15.53 12.10 5.07
CA LEU A 89 15.38 12.23 3.62
C LEU A 89 16.10 11.12 2.85
N SER A 90 17.24 10.62 3.32
CA SER A 90 17.98 9.53 2.66
C SER A 90 17.23 8.20 2.73
N LEU A 91 16.47 7.97 3.81
CA LEU A 91 15.57 6.82 3.91
C LEU A 91 14.37 6.96 2.95
N LEU A 92 13.77 8.15 2.89
CA LEU A 92 12.69 8.46 1.96
C LEU A 92 13.12 8.32 0.49
N GLN A 93 14.29 8.83 0.13
CA GLN A 93 14.83 8.72 -1.23
C GLN A 93 15.01 7.26 -1.63
N ARG A 94 15.60 6.43 -0.76
CA ARG A 94 15.73 4.99 -1.00
C ARG A 94 14.38 4.28 -1.08
N PHE A 95 13.38 4.71 -0.31
CA PHE A 95 12.02 4.20 -0.43
C PHE A 95 11.43 4.52 -1.82
N LEU A 96 11.45 5.78 -2.24
CA LEU A 96 10.90 6.20 -3.53
C LEU A 96 11.63 5.56 -4.72
N GLN A 97 12.96 5.51 -4.70
CA GLN A 97 13.74 4.84 -5.74
C GLN A 97 13.35 3.37 -5.89
N ARG A 98 13.11 2.64 -4.78
CA ARG A 98 12.62 1.26 -4.83
C ARG A 98 11.23 1.16 -5.42
N GLN A 99 10.32 2.08 -5.11
CA GLN A 99 8.97 2.08 -5.68
C GLN A 99 9.01 2.36 -7.18
N PHE A 100 9.82 3.32 -7.63
CA PHE A 100 9.98 3.61 -9.05
C PHE A 100 10.69 2.48 -9.80
N LEU A 101 11.74 1.88 -9.24
CA LEU A 101 12.38 0.71 -9.85
C LEU A 101 11.41 -0.47 -9.99
N LYS A 102 10.60 -0.72 -8.96
CA LYS A 102 9.54 -1.74 -9.02
C LYS A 102 8.55 -1.45 -10.15
N LEU A 103 8.12 -0.19 -10.29
CA LEU A 103 7.21 0.19 -11.36
C LEU A 103 7.87 0.11 -12.75
N ALA A 104 9.16 0.41 -12.88
CA ALA A 104 9.88 0.30 -14.16
C ALA A 104 10.07 -1.16 -14.59
N GLN A 105 10.45 -2.04 -13.65
CA GLN A 105 10.81 -3.43 -13.93
C GLN A 105 9.59 -4.35 -13.98
N HIS A 106 8.60 -4.10 -13.13
CA HIS A 106 7.41 -4.92 -12.94
C HIS A 106 6.12 -4.13 -13.23
N GLY A 107 6.20 -3.10 -14.08
CA GLY A 107 5.07 -2.22 -14.34
C GLY A 107 3.85 -2.93 -14.93
N SER A 108 4.06 -4.04 -15.64
CA SER A 108 2.99 -4.95 -16.10
C SER A 108 2.29 -5.69 -14.97
N ASP A 109 2.94 -5.86 -13.83
CA ASP A 109 2.47 -6.64 -12.68
C ASP A 109 1.82 -5.73 -11.62
N PHE A 110 1.77 -4.42 -11.90
CA PHE A 110 1.13 -3.47 -11.01
C PHE A 110 -0.39 -3.72 -11.00
N PRO A 111 -1.05 -3.68 -9.83
CA PRO A 111 -2.49 -3.92 -9.76
C PRO A 111 -3.24 -2.92 -10.65
N ILE A 112 -3.94 -3.44 -11.66
CA ILE A 112 -4.72 -2.64 -12.63
C ILE A 112 -5.67 -1.67 -11.90
N GLN A 113 -6.28 -2.12 -10.81
CA GLN A 113 -7.17 -1.31 -9.96
C GLN A 113 -6.53 -0.02 -9.44
N ASP A 114 -5.22 -0.02 -9.21
CA ASP A 114 -4.50 1.14 -8.68
C ASP A 114 -4.11 2.15 -9.77
N LEU A 115 -4.32 1.79 -11.04
CA LEU A 115 -4.03 2.62 -12.21
C LEU A 115 -5.29 3.25 -12.81
N ILE A 116 -6.47 2.97 -12.25
CA ILE A 116 -7.75 3.48 -12.74
C ILE A 116 -7.90 4.96 -12.35
N PHE A 117 -8.06 5.82 -13.34
CA PHE A 117 -8.58 7.17 -13.15
C PHE A 117 -10.10 7.15 -13.09
N GLN A 118 -10.69 8.04 -12.29
CA GLN A 118 -12.14 8.21 -12.20
C GLN A 118 -12.52 9.70 -12.27
N LYS A 119 -12.37 10.30 -13.46
CA LYS A 119 -12.64 11.74 -13.65
C LYS A 119 -14.10 12.00 -13.99
N GLU A 120 -14.64 13.09 -13.47
CA GLU A 120 -16.00 13.54 -13.77
C GLU A 120 -16.13 13.95 -15.23
N VAL A 121 -17.20 13.50 -15.87
CA VAL A 121 -17.50 13.80 -17.28
C VAL A 121 -18.81 14.58 -17.36
N ARG A 122 -18.76 15.71 -18.06
CA ARG A 122 -19.89 16.62 -18.25
C ARG A 122 -20.21 16.73 -19.74
N LEU A 123 -20.69 15.63 -20.34
CA LEU A 123 -21.09 15.61 -21.75
C LEU A 123 -22.11 16.73 -22.02
N GLY A 124 -21.98 17.40 -23.16
CA GLY A 124 -22.77 18.59 -23.51
C GLY A 124 -22.22 19.93 -22.99
N SER A 125 -21.34 19.94 -21.99
CA SER A 125 -20.67 21.18 -21.53
C SER A 125 -19.34 21.47 -22.23
N TYR A 126 -18.79 20.51 -22.96
CA TYR A 126 -17.53 20.70 -23.70
C TYR A 126 -17.77 21.38 -25.05
N SER A 127 -16.76 22.11 -25.53
CA SER A 127 -16.85 22.87 -26.78
C SER A 127 -17.15 21.94 -27.98
N PRO A 128 -18.24 22.17 -28.73
CA PRO A 128 -18.56 21.37 -29.92
C PRO A 128 -17.57 21.63 -31.07
N THR A 129 -16.99 22.83 -31.13
CA THR A 129 -16.03 23.23 -32.17
C THR A 129 -14.61 22.72 -31.91
N ARG A 130 -14.30 22.33 -30.67
CA ARG A 130 -13.01 21.73 -30.30
C ARG A 130 -13.21 20.44 -29.49
N PRO A 131 -13.65 19.34 -30.12
CA PRO A 131 -13.90 18.08 -29.40
C PRO A 131 -12.68 17.52 -28.67
N TRP A 132 -11.48 17.73 -29.20
CA TRP A 132 -10.22 17.27 -28.59
C TRP A 132 -9.85 18.00 -27.30
N SER A 133 -10.46 19.15 -27.00
CA SER A 133 -10.23 19.85 -25.73
C SER A 133 -10.99 19.22 -24.57
N ALA A 134 -11.94 18.31 -24.85
CA ALA A 134 -12.62 17.57 -23.81
C ALA A 134 -11.61 16.65 -23.08
N PRO A 135 -11.76 16.41 -21.76
CA PRO A 135 -10.91 15.49 -21.03
C PRO A 135 -10.93 14.07 -21.64
N ALA A 136 -9.87 13.30 -21.42
CA ALA A 136 -9.75 11.93 -21.95
C ALA A 136 -10.96 11.05 -21.60
N GLY A 137 -11.45 11.10 -20.35
CA GLY A 137 -12.65 10.38 -19.94
C GLY A 137 -13.92 10.79 -20.70
N ALA A 138 -14.06 12.06 -21.09
CA ALA A 138 -15.19 12.53 -21.88
C ALA A 138 -15.12 12.07 -23.34
N GLN A 139 -13.92 12.07 -23.91
CA GLN A 139 -13.70 11.54 -25.27
C GLN A 139 -13.91 10.03 -25.32
N LEU A 140 -13.44 9.30 -24.30
CA LEU A 140 -13.71 7.88 -24.14
C LEU A 140 -15.20 7.61 -24.02
N ALA A 141 -15.91 8.36 -23.18
CA ALA A 141 -17.36 8.24 -23.01
C ALA A 141 -18.10 8.44 -24.33
N LEU A 142 -17.74 9.46 -25.11
CA LEU A 142 -18.33 9.69 -26.44
C LEU A 142 -18.02 8.54 -27.41
N ARG A 143 -16.81 7.98 -27.37
CA ARG A 143 -16.44 6.82 -28.20
C ARG A 143 -17.29 5.59 -27.85
N LEU A 144 -17.49 5.32 -26.55
CA LEU A 144 -18.34 4.21 -26.10
C LEU A 144 -19.80 4.42 -26.48
N ALA A 145 -20.33 5.64 -26.29
CA ALA A 145 -21.71 5.99 -26.63
C ALA A 145 -22.02 5.85 -28.14
N ARG A 146 -21.01 5.98 -29.01
CA ARG A 146 -21.17 5.73 -30.46
C ARG A 146 -21.36 4.25 -30.79
N THR A 147 -20.75 3.37 -30.01
CA THR A 147 -20.86 1.92 -30.19
C THR A 147 -22.10 1.38 -29.49
N ASP A 148 -22.37 1.85 -28.28
CA ASP A 148 -23.56 1.52 -27.49
C ASP A 148 -24.15 2.81 -26.88
N PRO A 149 -25.25 3.34 -27.42
CA PRO A 149 -25.90 4.54 -26.90
C PRO A 149 -26.33 4.43 -25.44
N MET A 150 -26.58 3.22 -24.92
CA MET A 150 -26.97 3.00 -23.52
C MET A 150 -25.79 3.06 -22.56
N ALA A 151 -24.55 2.96 -23.07
CA ALA A 151 -23.33 3.11 -22.28
C ALA A 151 -22.94 4.58 -22.02
N ALA A 152 -23.72 5.54 -22.50
CA ALA A 152 -23.44 6.96 -22.28
C ALA A 152 -23.51 7.32 -20.79
N PRO A 153 -22.44 7.90 -20.20
CA PRO A 153 -22.45 8.30 -18.81
C PRO A 153 -23.39 9.47 -18.55
N GLN A 154 -24.03 9.46 -17.37
CA GLN A 154 -24.82 10.59 -16.91
C GLN A 154 -23.95 11.83 -16.68
N TYR A 155 -24.56 13.01 -16.74
CA TYR A 155 -23.88 14.27 -16.48
C TYR A 155 -23.24 14.30 -15.08
N GLY A 156 -21.95 14.62 -15.01
CA GLY A 156 -21.21 14.69 -13.76
C GLY A 156 -20.80 13.33 -13.19
N SER A 157 -21.14 12.22 -13.85
CA SER A 157 -20.69 10.89 -13.43
C SER A 157 -19.18 10.72 -13.68
N ARG A 158 -18.56 9.83 -12.91
CA ARG A 158 -17.12 9.54 -13.02
C ARG A 158 -16.89 8.42 -14.01
N MET A 159 -16.12 8.73 -15.05
CA MET A 159 -15.75 7.77 -16.08
C MET A 159 -14.45 7.05 -15.69
N PRO A 160 -14.47 5.73 -15.44
CA PRO A 160 -13.27 4.97 -15.16
C PRO A 160 -12.47 4.70 -16.44
N TYR A 161 -11.16 4.94 -16.41
CA TYR A 161 -10.26 4.58 -17.51
C TYR A 161 -8.82 4.37 -17.04
N ILE A 162 -8.06 3.66 -17.86
CA ILE A 162 -6.61 3.41 -17.70
C ILE A 162 -5.92 3.98 -18.93
N VAL A 163 -4.72 4.53 -18.75
CA VAL A 163 -3.88 4.98 -19.86
C VAL A 163 -3.00 3.81 -20.27
N VAL A 164 -3.21 3.30 -21.48
CA VAL A 164 -2.45 2.18 -22.04
C VAL A 164 -1.39 2.67 -23.02
N SER A 165 -0.33 1.89 -23.19
CA SER A 165 0.70 2.15 -24.19
C SER A 165 0.08 2.15 -25.59
N TYR A 166 0.51 3.10 -26.40
CA TYR A 166 0.06 3.28 -27.78
C TYR A 166 1.22 3.82 -28.62
N ASP A 167 1.00 4.02 -29.91
CA ASP A 167 2.02 4.53 -30.83
C ASP A 167 2.63 5.86 -30.33
N PRO A 168 3.94 6.07 -30.51
CA PRO A 168 4.60 7.33 -30.17
C PRO A 168 3.91 8.53 -30.82
N GLY A 169 3.65 9.59 -30.03
CA GLY A 169 2.97 10.81 -30.51
C GLY A 169 1.44 10.75 -30.47
N SER A 170 0.86 9.61 -30.08
CA SER A 170 -0.58 9.49 -29.81
C SER A 170 -1.04 10.43 -28.71
N ARG A 171 -2.30 10.85 -28.83
CA ARG A 171 -2.90 11.76 -27.86
C ARG A 171 -3.38 10.98 -26.65
N LEU A 172 -3.35 11.61 -25.48
CA LEU A 172 -3.76 10.97 -24.21
C LEU A 172 -5.16 10.34 -24.26
N PHE A 173 -6.09 10.94 -25.02
CA PHE A 173 -7.44 10.39 -25.14
C PHE A 173 -7.51 9.12 -25.99
N GLU A 174 -6.56 8.88 -26.88
CA GLU A 174 -6.49 7.66 -27.70
C GLU A 174 -6.05 6.48 -26.84
N GLN A 175 -5.15 6.76 -25.90
CA GLN A 175 -4.62 5.83 -24.90
C GLN A 175 -5.63 5.51 -23.78
N ALA A 176 -6.65 6.33 -23.58
CA ALA A 176 -7.64 6.11 -22.53
C ALA A 176 -8.53 4.90 -22.87
N THR A 177 -8.48 3.86 -22.04
CA THR A 177 -9.15 2.58 -22.27
C THR A 177 -9.99 2.17 -21.05
N PRO A 178 -11.19 1.59 -21.22
CA PRO A 178 -11.98 1.11 -20.09
C PRO A 178 -11.25 -0.02 -19.34
N PRO A 179 -11.27 -0.06 -17.99
CA PRO A 179 -10.55 -1.09 -17.23
C PRO A 179 -10.94 -2.52 -17.61
N ARG A 180 -12.23 -2.74 -17.91
CA ARG A 180 -12.76 -4.03 -18.37
C ARG A 180 -12.05 -4.51 -19.64
N VAL A 181 -11.89 -3.63 -20.63
CA VAL A 181 -11.21 -3.95 -21.90
C VAL A 181 -9.73 -4.27 -21.67
N VAL A 182 -9.06 -3.54 -20.77
CA VAL A 182 -7.67 -3.84 -20.41
C VAL A 182 -7.55 -5.24 -19.82
N VAL A 183 -8.42 -5.61 -18.87
CA VAL A 183 -8.42 -6.94 -18.24
C VAL A 183 -8.75 -8.04 -19.25
N GLU A 184 -9.79 -7.85 -20.07
CA GLU A 184 -10.22 -8.82 -21.09
C GLU A 184 -9.16 -9.02 -22.18
N SER A 185 -8.32 -8.02 -22.45
CA SER A 185 -7.21 -8.13 -23.41
C SER A 185 -6.06 -9.01 -22.93
N GLY A 186 -6.06 -9.43 -21.66
CA GLY A 186 -5.02 -10.25 -21.04
C GLY A 186 -3.67 -9.55 -20.99
N SER A 187 -2.86 -9.73 -22.04
CA SER A 187 -1.51 -9.18 -22.16
C SER A 187 -1.30 -8.19 -23.30
N VAL A 188 -2.31 -8.00 -24.14
CA VAL A 188 -2.19 -7.16 -25.35
C VAL A 188 -2.16 -5.67 -24.99
N LEU A 189 -3.07 -5.21 -24.12
CA LEU A 189 -3.08 -3.83 -23.66
C LEU A 189 -2.33 -3.73 -22.33
N ARG A 190 -1.24 -2.97 -22.34
CA ARG A 190 -0.39 -2.72 -21.16
C ARG A 190 -0.56 -1.28 -20.69
N PRO A 191 -0.60 -1.02 -19.38
CA PRO A 191 -0.53 0.35 -18.87
C PRO A 191 0.72 1.07 -19.35
N ASP A 192 0.58 2.35 -19.69
CA ASP A 192 1.72 3.19 -20.08
C ASP A 192 2.54 3.61 -18.85
N VAL A 193 3.48 2.75 -18.47
CA VAL A 193 4.35 2.96 -17.30
C VAL A 193 5.08 4.32 -17.37
N PRO A 194 5.73 4.72 -18.49
CA PRO A 194 6.31 6.05 -18.64
C PRO A 194 5.32 7.20 -18.35
N TYR A 195 4.08 7.09 -18.83
CA TYR A 195 3.05 8.10 -18.54
C TYR A 195 2.76 8.20 -17.03
N TYR A 196 2.51 7.08 -16.36
CA TYR A 196 2.24 7.09 -14.91
C TYR A 196 3.44 7.62 -14.12
N MET A 197 4.66 7.25 -14.50
CA MET A 197 5.89 7.73 -13.84
C MET A 197 6.14 9.22 -13.99
N THR A 198 5.89 9.80 -15.17
CA THR A 198 6.32 11.17 -15.47
C THR A 198 5.21 12.20 -15.34
N LYS A 199 3.94 11.76 -15.38
CA LYS A 199 2.77 12.64 -15.34
C LYS A 199 1.90 12.47 -14.11
N GLN A 200 2.14 11.44 -13.28
CA GLN A 200 1.32 11.17 -12.10
C GLN A 200 2.11 11.09 -10.80
N LEU A 201 3.28 10.42 -10.82
CA LEU A 201 4.15 10.26 -9.65
C LEU A 201 5.32 11.25 -9.67
#